data_AF-A0A249A1J7-F1
#
_entry.id   AF-A0A249A1J7-F1
#
_cell.length_a   1.000
_cell.length_b   1.000
_cell.length_c   1.000
_cell.angle_alpha   90.00
_cell.angle_beta   90.00
_cell.angle_gamma   90.00
#
_symmetry.space_group_name_H-M   'P 1'
#
loop_
_entity.id
_entity.type
_entity.pdbx_description
1 polymer ?
#
loop_
_entity_poly.entity_id
_entity_poly.type
_entity_poly.pdbx_seq_one_letter_code
_entity_poly.pdbx_strand_id
1 'polypeptide(L)'
;MTAITIPQFEEVTSKQFQSEFGRIVDIVKGKTPVAITQYGRPTMVLFPYDQAVEARRLLAKQRLLEMLAERDKNPPAALAEITLEELDKMIDEERNAL
;
A
#
# COMPACT_ATOMS: atom_id res chain seq x y z
N MET A 1 11.30 13.65 11.83
CA MET A 1 11.47 12.19 11.70
C MET A 1 10.33 11.52 12.45
N THR A 2 9.30 11.06 11.75
CA THR A 2 8.17 10.36 12.38
C THR A 2 8.63 8.93 12.66
N ALA A 3 8.67 8.52 13.93
CA ALA A 3 9.00 7.15 14.29
C ALA A 3 7.99 6.20 13.62
N ILE A 4 8.49 5.21 12.88
CA ILE A 4 7.66 4.13 12.35
C ILE A 4 7.35 3.22 13.54
N THR A 5 6.19 3.42 14.15
CA THR A 5 5.67 2.48 15.15
C THR A 5 5.31 1.19 14.41
N ILE A 6 6.09 0.13 14.67
CA ILE A 6 5.74 -1.21 14.18
C ILE A 6 4.42 -1.59 14.86
N PRO A 7 3.36 -1.94 14.10
CA PRO A 7 2.11 -2.36 14.72
C PRO A 7 2.38 -3.60 15.57
N GLN A 8 1.96 -3.54 16.83
CA GLN A 8 2.04 -4.70 17.72
C GLN A 8 0.87 -5.62 17.36
N PHE A 9 1.19 -6.84 16.90
CA PHE A 9 0.18 -7.82 16.52
C PHE A 9 -0.06 -8.81 17.66
N GLU A 10 -1.32 -9.16 17.90
CA GLU A 10 -1.62 -10.42 18.58
C GLU A 10 -1.48 -11.56 17.56
N GLU A 11 -0.70 -12.59 17.88
CA GLU A 11 -0.49 -13.72 16.98
C GLU A 11 -1.41 -14.88 17.35
N VAL A 12 -2.12 -15.41 16.36
CA VAL A 12 -2.97 -16.58 16.49
C VAL A 12 -2.64 -17.59 15.39
N THR A 13 -2.78 -18.87 15.68
CA THR A 13 -2.68 -19.91 14.66
C THR A 13 -3.95 -19.96 13.80
N SER A 14 -3.85 -20.48 12.58
CA SER A 14 -5.01 -20.74 11.72
C SER A 14 -6.07 -21.61 12.41
N LYS A 15 -5.65 -22.57 13.24
CA LYS A 15 -6.55 -23.41 14.04
C LYS A 15 -7.31 -22.60 15.10
N GLN A 16 -6.61 -21.74 15.85
CA GLN A 16 -7.24 -20.85 16.83
C GLN A 16 -8.18 -19.86 16.16
N PHE A 17 -7.80 -19.33 14.99
CA PHE A 17 -8.65 -18.44 14.22
C PHE A 17 -9.99 -19.09 13.83
N GLN A 18 -9.97 -20.35 13.43
CA GLN A 18 -11.18 -21.10 13.09
C GLN A 18 -12.05 -21.40 14.31
N SER A 19 -11.45 -21.77 15.44
CA SER A 19 -12.21 -22.15 16.64
C SER A 19 -12.69 -20.96 17.47
N GLU A 20 -12.05 -19.80 17.35
CA GLU A 20 -12.27 -18.63 18.23
C GLU A 20 -12.59 -17.36 17.43
N PHE A 21 -13.18 -17.51 16.24
CA PHE A 21 -13.43 -16.41 15.31
C PHE A 21 -14.10 -15.20 15.96
N GLY A 22 -15.17 -15.42 16.75
CA GLY A 22 -15.90 -14.33 17.42
C GLY A 22 -15.01 -13.52 18.37
N ARG A 23 -14.24 -14.20 19.24
CA ARG A 23 -13.30 -13.55 20.17
C ARG A 23 -12.25 -12.73 19.42
N ILE A 24 -11.71 -13.29 18.35
CA ILE A 24 -10.66 -12.65 17.55
C ILE A 24 -11.20 -11.42 16.81
N VAL A 25 -12.41 -11.51 16.25
CA VAL A 25 -13.07 -10.36 15.64
C VAL A 25 -13.30 -9.25 16.67
N ASP A 26 -13.68 -9.59 17.90
CA ASP A 26 -13.88 -8.59 18.96
C ASP A 26 -12.57 -7.92 19.41
N ILE A 27 -11.45 -8.65 19.43
CA ILE A 27 -10.11 -8.07 19.62
C ILE A 27 -9.80 -7.06 18.53
N VAL A 28 -10.03 -7.44 17.27
CA VAL A 28 -9.76 -6.58 16.11
C VAL A 28 -10.63 -5.32 16.17
N LYS A 29 -11.91 -5.43 16.52
CA LYS A 29 -12.77 -4.25 16.74
C LYS A 29 -12.24 -3.34 17.86
N GLY A 30 -11.56 -3.90 18.86
CA GLY A 30 -10.85 -3.18 19.91
C GLY A 30 -9.62 -2.37 19.45
N LYS A 31 -9.36 -2.31 18.14
CA LYS A 31 -8.23 -1.62 17.48
C LYS A 31 -6.87 -2.32 17.60
N THR A 32 -6.87 -3.60 17.97
CA THR A 32 -5.65 -4.43 17.99
C THR A 32 -5.59 -5.31 16.73
N PRO A 33 -4.63 -5.10 15.82
CA PRO A 33 -4.44 -5.97 14.67
C PRO A 33 -4.03 -7.39 15.09
N VAL A 34 -4.49 -8.40 14.34
CA VAL A 34 -4.20 -9.81 14.64
C VAL A 34 -3.47 -10.44 13.45
N ALA A 35 -2.31 -11.04 13.69
CA ALA A 35 -1.57 -11.81 12.70
C ALA A 35 -1.97 -13.30 12.81
N ILE A 36 -2.43 -13.86 11.70
CA ILE A 36 -2.75 -15.28 11.58
C ILE A 36 -1.53 -16.01 11.04
N THR A 37 -1.09 -17.04 11.75
CA THR A 37 0.05 -17.87 11.38
C THR A 37 -0.39 -19.25 10.90
N GLN A 38 0.37 -19.80 9.96
CA GLN A 38 0.26 -21.18 9.51
C GLN A 38 1.65 -21.80 9.48
N TYR A 39 1.80 -22.99 10.09
CA TYR A 39 3.10 -23.66 10.25
C TYR A 39 4.19 -22.75 10.88
N GLY A 40 3.81 -21.90 11.83
CA GLY A 40 4.73 -20.98 12.52
C GLY A 40 5.15 -19.74 11.71
N ARG A 41 4.49 -19.47 10.58
CA ARG A 41 4.77 -18.29 9.74
C ARG A 41 3.52 -17.42 9.60
N PRO A 42 3.61 -16.09 9.76
CA PRO A 42 2.51 -15.19 9.44
C PRO A 42 2.09 -15.31 7.97
N THR A 43 0.80 -15.54 7.71
CA THR A 43 0.24 -15.66 6.36
C THR A 43 -0.83 -14.62 6.07
N MET A 44 -1.56 -14.18 7.09
CA MET A 44 -2.62 -13.19 6.97
C MET A 44 -2.60 -12.25 8.17
N VAL A 45 -3.16 -11.05 7.99
CA VAL A 45 -3.39 -10.11 9.08
C VAL A 45 -4.83 -9.60 8.99
N LEU A 46 -5.51 -9.54 10.13
CA LEU A 46 -6.78 -8.83 10.27
C LEU A 46 -6.55 -7.46 10.89
N PHE A 47 -7.14 -6.45 10.26
CA PHE A 47 -7.14 -5.08 10.74
C PHE A 47 -8.57 -4.60 10.98
N PRO A 48 -8.75 -3.62 11.89
CA PRO A 48 -9.92 -2.74 11.84
C PRO A 48 -10.12 -2.18 10.44
N TYR A 49 -11.38 -2.00 10.02
CA TYR A 49 -11.70 -1.60 8.66
C TYR A 49 -11.05 -0.25 8.25
N ASP A 50 -11.12 0.74 9.13
CA ASP A 50 -10.51 2.06 8.94
C ASP A 50 -8.98 1.97 8.75
N GLN A 51 -8.31 1.17 9.58
CA GLN A 51 -6.88 0.91 9.45
C GLN A 51 -6.54 0.16 8.15
N ALA A 52 -7.38 -0.78 7.73
CA ALA A 52 -7.19 -1.50 6.46
C ALA A 52 -7.30 -0.55 5.25
N VAL A 53 -8.25 0.39 5.28
CA VAL A 53 -8.42 1.39 4.23
C VAL A 53 -7.20 2.31 4.16
N GLU A 54 -6.70 2.81 5.30
CA GLU A 54 -5.51 3.67 5.29
C GLU A 54 -4.26 2.91 4.88
N ALA A 55 -4.08 1.67 5.34
CA ALA A 55 -2.97 0.81 4.90
C ALA A 55 -2.99 0.61 3.38
N ARG A 56 -4.17 0.39 2.78
CA ARG A 56 -4.33 0.28 1.33
C ARG A 56 -3.95 1.58 0.62
N ARG A 57 -4.36 2.73 1.17
CA ARG A 57 -4.02 4.06 0.63
C ARG A 57 -2.52 4.31 0.66
N LEU A 58 -1.87 4.00 1.77
CA LEU A 58 -0.41 4.11 1.94
C LEU A 58 0.34 3.20 0.98
N LEU A 59 -0.10 1.95 0.81
CA LEU A 59 0.49 1.01 -0.15
C LEU A 59 0.38 1.51 -1.59
N ALA A 60 -0.78 2.07 -1.97
CA ALA A 60 -0.96 2.66 -3.30
C ALA A 60 0.00 3.84 -3.52
N LYS A 61 0.15 4.71 -2.52
CA LYS A 61 1.10 5.82 -2.56
C LYS A 61 2.54 5.32 -2.70
N GLN A 62 2.92 4.30 -1.95
CA GLN A 62 4.27 3.73 -2.01
C GLN A 62 4.56 3.13 -3.39
N ARG A 63 3.63 2.35 -3.97
CA ARG A 63 3.76 1.81 -5.33
C ARG A 63 3.91 2.90 -6.38
N LEU A 64 3.17 4.00 -6.25
CA LEU A 64 3.32 5.14 -7.16
C LEU A 64 4.72 5.75 -7.06
N LEU A 65 5.23 5.94 -5.84
CA LEU A 65 6.58 6.47 -5.63
C LEU A 65 7.66 5.52 -6.18
N GLU A 66 7.50 4.21 -5.99
CA GLU A 66 8.39 3.19 -6.54
C GLU A 66 8.41 3.23 -8.07
N MET A 67 7.23 3.32 -8.72
CA MET A 67 7.11 3.45 -10.16
C MET A 67 7.78 4.72 -10.69
N LEU A 68 7.61 5.86 -10.01
CA LEU A 68 8.27 7.11 -10.39
C LEU A 68 9.78 7.02 -10.21
N ALA A 69 10.26 6.39 -9.14
CA ALA A 69 11.69 6.18 -8.90
C ALA A 69 12.32 5.23 -9.93
N GLU A 70 11.58 4.21 -10.40
CA GLU A 70 12.03 3.37 -11.50
C GLU A 70 12.13 4.12 -12.83
N ARG A 71 11.16 5.00 -13.12
CA ARG A 71 11.20 5.87 -14.31
C ARG A 71 12.33 6.89 -14.28
N ASP A 72 12.67 7.42 -13.11
CA ASP A 72 13.82 8.32 -12.97
C ASP A 72 15.15 7.59 -13.25
N LYS A 73 15.28 6.34 -12.82
CA LYS A 73 16.46 5.50 -13.08
C LYS A 73 16.53 5.02 -14.54
N ASN A 74 15.39 4.75 -15.14
CA ASN A 74 15.26 4.27 -16.52
C ASN A 74 14.32 5.19 -17.30
N PRO A 75 14.77 6.41 -17.63
CA PRO A 75 13.94 7.35 -18.37
C PRO A 75 13.55 6.73 -19.72
N PRO A 76 12.28 6.80 -20.14
CA PRO A 76 11.88 6.33 -21.46
C PRO A 76 12.73 7.02 -22.53
N ALA A 77 13.20 6.25 -23.52
CA ALA A 77 14.07 6.74 -24.59
C ALA A 77 13.48 7.97 -25.32
N ALA A 78 12.15 8.05 -25.42
CA ALA A 78 11.44 9.19 -26.00
C ALA A 78 11.69 10.52 -25.26
N LEU A 79 12.07 10.52 -23.98
CA LEU A 79 12.43 11.75 -23.25
C LEU A 79 13.82 12.29 -23.62
N ALA A 80 14.71 11.45 -24.18
CA ALA A 80 16.04 11.89 -24.58
C ALA A 80 16.02 12.76 -25.85
N GLU A 81 14.95 12.62 -26.65
CA GLU A 81 14.82 13.27 -27.96
C GLU A 81 13.75 14.37 -27.99
N ILE A 82 12.91 14.46 -26.95
CA ILE A 82 11.88 15.50 -26.85
C ILE A 82 12.52 16.89 -26.73
N THR A 83 12.14 17.77 -27.65
CA THR A 83 12.51 19.18 -27.61
C THR A 83 11.52 19.99 -26.77
N LEU A 84 11.94 21.17 -26.30
CA LEU A 84 11.05 22.10 -25.56
C LEU A 84 9.85 22.54 -26.41
N GLU A 85 10.03 22.69 -27.73
CA GLU A 85 8.95 23.08 -28.66
C GLU A 85 7.89 21.97 -28.83
N GLU A 86 8.32 20.69 -28.85
CA GLU A 86 7.38 19.57 -28.87
C GLU A 86 6.63 19.43 -27.54
N LEU A 87 7.29 19.71 -26.42
CA LEU A 87 6.67 19.78 -25.10
C LEU A 87 5.59 20.86 -25.03
N ASP A 88 5.89 22.07 -25.49
CA ASP A 88 4.93 23.18 -25.50
C ASP A 88 3.72 22.86 -26.39
N LYS A 89 3.96 22.25 -27.56
CA LYS A 89 2.89 21.81 -28.45
C LYS A 89 1.98 20.76 -27.81
N MET A 90 2.53 19.77 -27.11
CA MET A 90 1.74 18.75 -26.40
C MET A 90 0.92 19.35 -25.25
N ILE A 91 1.47 20.33 -24.51
CA ILE A 91 0.76 21.03 -23.44
C ILE A 91 -0.42 21.83 -24.00
N ASP A 92 -0.23 22.51 -25.12
CA ASP A 92 -1.28 23.29 -25.78
C ASP A 92 -2.37 22.41 -26.38
N GLU A 93 -2.01 21.24 -26.93
CA GLU A 93 -2.98 20.24 -27.41
C GLU A 93 -3.87 19.70 -26.28
N GLU A 94 -3.29 19.34 -25.13
CA GLU A 94 -4.05 18.88 -23.95
C GLU A 94 -4.93 19.98 -23.34
N ARG A 95 -4.47 21.24 -23.29
CA ARG A 95 -5.29 22.36 -22.79
C ARG A 95 -6.49 22.66 -23.68
N ASN A 96 -6.36 22.48 -24.99
CA ASN A 96 -7.44 22.74 -25.95
C ASN A 96 -8.40 21.55 -26.11
N ALA A 97 -8.06 20.37 -25.57
CA ALA A 97 -8.90 19.17 -25.60
C ALA A 97 -9.90 19.08 -24.43
N LEU A 98 -9.78 19.94 -23.41
CA LEU A 98 -10.70 20.11 -22.28
C LEU A 98 -11.72 21.22 -22.53
#